data_AF-A0A968DY23-F1
#
_entry.id   AF-A0A968DY23-F1
#
_cell.length_a   1.000
_cell.length_b   1.000
_cell.length_c   1.000
_cell.angle_alpha   90.00
_cell.angle_beta   90.00
_cell.angle_gamma   90.00
#
_symmetry.space_group_name_H-M   'P 1'
#
loop_
_entity.id
_entity.type
_entity.pdbx_description
1 polymer ?
#
loop_
_entity_poly.entity_id
_entity_poly.type
_entity_poly.pdbx_seq_one_letter_code
_entity_poly.pdbx_strand_id
1 'polypeptide(L)'
;MSTADVMQLRQQVHEQLRCRVLEAMEAVLEEEVAAVLGVGRHERSAERQGYRNGVTRRAVTTANGVQALTVPRARVGNGDGTTRE
;
A
#
# COMPACT_ATOMS: atom_id res chain seq x y z
N MET A 1 -30.40 -22.45 -9.63
CA MET A 1 -29.43 -21.47 -10.18
C MET A 1 -29.00 -21.96 -11.55
N SER A 2 -29.00 -21.07 -12.53
CA SER A 2 -28.45 -21.32 -13.86
C SER A 2 -26.93 -21.50 -13.78
N THR A 3 -26.35 -22.25 -14.73
CA THR A 3 -24.89 -22.33 -14.89
C THR A 3 -24.29 -20.93 -15.14
N ALA A 4 -25.04 -20.04 -15.79
CA ALA A 4 -24.67 -18.64 -15.96
C ALA A 4 -24.54 -17.92 -14.62
N ASP A 5 -25.47 -18.14 -13.69
CA ASP A 5 -25.47 -17.51 -12.36
C ASP A 5 -24.22 -17.90 -11.56
N VAL A 6 -23.84 -19.19 -11.61
CA VAL A 6 -22.64 -19.69 -10.92
C VAL A 6 -21.36 -19.09 -11.51
N MET A 7 -21.27 -18.98 -12.84
CA MET A 7 -20.12 -18.38 -13.51
C MET A 7 -20.00 -16.89 -13.21
N GLN A 8 -21.13 -16.18 -13.15
CA GLN A 8 -21.17 -14.76 -12.80
C GLN A 8 -20.75 -14.54 -11.34
N LEU A 9 -21.26 -15.35 -10.40
CA LEU A 9 -20.85 -15.29 -9.00
C LEU A 9 -19.34 -15.53 -8.85
N ARG A 10 -18.79 -16.53 -9.55
CA ARG A 10 -17.35 -16.79 -9.53
C ARG A 10 -16.57 -15.57 -10.01
N GLN A 11 -16.95 -14.96 -11.12
CA GLN A 11 -16.26 -13.77 -11.64
C GLN A 11 -16.31 -12.61 -10.63
N GLN A 12 -17.46 -12.38 -10.00
CA GLN A 12 -17.62 -11.34 -8.97
C GLN A 12 -16.72 -11.60 -7.75
N VAL A 13 -16.70 -12.83 -7.24
CA VAL A 13 -15.84 -13.19 -6.10
C VAL A 13 -14.36 -13.02 -6.44
N HIS A 14 -13.94 -13.46 -7.62
CA HIS A 14 -12.56 -13.28 -8.08
C HIS A 14 -12.19 -11.80 -8.16
N GLU A 15 -13.08 -10.94 -8.65
CA GLU A 15 -12.81 -9.50 -8.72
C GLU A 15 -12.72 -8.85 -7.35
N GLN A 16 -13.64 -9.19 -6.45
CA GLN A 16 -13.58 -8.70 -5.06
C GLN A 16 -12.30 -9.12 -4.35
N LEU A 17 -11.88 -10.38 -4.50
CA LEU A 17 -10.64 -10.86 -3.91
C LEU A 17 -9.42 -10.10 -4.45
N ARG A 18 -9.39 -9.76 -5.74
CA ARG A 18 -8.30 -8.97 -6.32
C ARG A 18 -8.22 -7.57 -5.73
N CYS A 19 -9.35 -6.86 -5.61
CA CYS A 19 -9.39 -5.56 -4.98
C CYS A 19 -8.88 -5.63 -3.53
N ARG A 20 -9.32 -6.65 -2.77
CA ARG A 20 -8.88 -6.86 -1.39
C ARG A 20 -7.39 -7.15 -1.27
N VAL A 21 -6.81 -7.89 -2.23
CA VAL A 21 -5.36 -8.14 -2.25
C VAL A 21 -4.60 -6.83 -2.49
N LEU A 22 -5.04 -5.99 -3.42
CA LEU A 22 -4.40 -4.69 -3.66
C LEU A 22 -4.50 -3.77 -2.44
N GLU A 23 -5.68 -3.69 -1.81
CA GLU A 23 -5.87 -2.95 -0.56
C GLU A 23 -4.97 -3.46 0.57
N ALA A 24 -4.82 -4.79 0.70
CA ALA A 24 -3.92 -5.39 1.69
C ALA A 24 -2.45 -5.05 1.40
N MET A 25 -2.03 -5.04 0.13
CA MET A 25 -0.68 -4.62 -0.26
C MET A 25 -0.43 -3.15 0.11
N GLU A 26 -1.38 -2.25 -0.16
CA GLU A 26 -1.27 -0.84 0.23
C GLU A 26 -1.18 -0.65 1.75
N ALA A 27 -1.95 -1.46 2.52
CA ALA A 27 -1.88 -1.45 3.98
C ALA A 27 -0.50 -1.89 4.50
N VAL A 28 0.07 -2.96 3.95
CA VAL A 28 1.43 -3.42 4.31
C VAL A 28 2.47 -2.34 4.00
N LEU A 29 2.36 -1.65 2.86
CA LEU A 29 3.30 -0.56 2.53
C LEU A 29 3.19 0.62 3.52
N GLU A 30 2.00 0.92 4.04
CA GLU A 30 1.82 1.93 5.08
C GLU A 30 2.45 1.51 6.43
N GLU A 31 2.36 0.22 6.76
CA GLU A 31 3.02 -0.36 7.93
C GLU A 31 4.54 -0.32 7.81
N GLU A 32 5.09 -0.62 6.63
CA GLU A 32 6.53 -0.48 6.35
C GLU A 32 7.00 0.96 6.55
N VAL A 33 6.26 1.94 6.04
CA VAL A 33 6.57 3.36 6.25
C VAL A 33 6.48 3.74 7.73
N ALA A 34 5.50 3.22 8.48
CA ALA A 34 5.42 3.45 9.92
C ALA A 34 6.65 2.87 10.65
N ALA A 35 7.06 1.65 10.31
CA ALA A 35 8.23 0.99 10.88
C ALA A 35 9.52 1.75 10.59
N VAL A 36 9.73 2.17 9.34
CA VAL A 36 10.91 2.97 8.94
C VAL A 36 10.96 4.32 9.66
N LEU A 37 9.81 4.96 9.85
CA LEU A 37 9.74 6.24 10.56
C LEU A 37 9.76 6.10 12.09
N GLY A 38 9.64 4.87 12.61
CA GLY A 38 9.55 4.54 14.03
C GLY A 38 8.24 4.98 14.70
N VAL A 39 7.25 5.42 13.92
CA VAL A 39 6.02 6.03 14.45
C VAL A 39 4.81 5.79 13.56
N GLY A 40 3.66 5.65 14.21
CA GLY A 40 2.36 5.61 13.57
C GLY A 40 1.99 6.91 12.84
N ARG A 41 0.88 6.85 12.09
CA ARG A 41 0.39 8.00 11.33
C ARG A 41 -0.04 9.11 12.28
N HIS A 42 0.50 10.31 12.07
CA HIS A 42 0.29 11.51 12.91
C HIS A 42 0.70 11.40 14.38
N GLU A 43 1.35 10.30 14.79
CA GLU A 43 1.81 10.11 16.15
C GLU A 43 2.91 11.11 16.51
N ARG A 44 2.88 11.69 17.71
CA ARG A 44 3.96 12.55 18.21
C ARG A 44 4.82 11.75 19.18
N SER A 45 6.03 11.42 18.77
CA SER A 45 7.02 10.71 19.58
C SER A 45 8.41 11.29 19.32
N ALA A 46 9.28 11.22 20.33
CA ALA A 46 10.70 11.57 20.22
C ALA A 46 11.48 10.55 19.38
N GLU A 47 10.94 9.35 19.17
CA GLU A 47 11.55 8.27 18.38
C GLU A 47 11.41 8.47 16.87
N ARG A 48 10.68 9.50 16.42
CA ARG A 48 10.44 9.81 15.00
C ARG A 48 11.74 10.00 14.23
N GLN A 49 11.97 9.16 13.22
CA GLN A 49 13.16 9.19 12.35
C GLN A 49 12.97 9.96 11.03
N GLY A 50 11.85 10.65 10.86
CA GLY A 50 11.55 11.39 9.63
C GLY A 50 10.07 11.77 9.47
N TYR A 51 9.65 11.98 8.22
CA TYR A 51 8.29 12.40 7.89
C TYR A 51 7.72 11.69 6.65
N ARG A 52 6.39 11.61 6.58
CA ARG A 52 5.68 11.08 5.40
C ARG A 52 5.70 12.12 4.28
N ASN A 53 5.93 11.68 3.06
CA ASN A 53 6.15 12.52 1.87
C ASN A 53 5.08 12.27 0.79
N GLY A 54 3.82 12.13 1.21
CA GLY A 54 2.69 11.83 0.34
C GLY A 54 2.72 10.41 -0.23
N VAL A 55 2.07 10.23 -1.38
CA VAL A 55 1.94 8.94 -2.07
C VAL A 55 2.34 9.06 -3.53
N THR A 56 2.72 7.95 -4.15
CA THR A 56 2.94 7.84 -5.60
C THR A 56 2.21 6.64 -6.17
N ARG A 57 1.76 6.71 -7.42
CA ARG A 57 1.16 5.55 -8.10
C ARG A 57 2.23 4.72 -8.78
N ARG A 58 2.24 3.42 -8.53
CA ARG A 58 3.12 2.45 -9.18
C ARG A 58 2.31 1.41 -9.93
N ALA A 59 2.74 1.08 -11.15
CA ALA A 59 2.17 0.01 -11.92
C ALA A 59 2.74 -1.33 -11.44
N VAL A 60 1.88 -2.30 -11.15
CA VAL A 60 2.25 -3.67 -10.81
C VAL A 60 1.57 -4.62 -11.78
N THR A 61 2.35 -5.56 -12.31
CA THR A 61 1.80 -6.60 -13.20
C THR A 61 1.25 -7.73 -12.34
N THR A 62 -0.03 -8.02 -12.53
CA THR A 62 -0.73 -9.14 -11.89
C THR A 62 -1.15 -10.16 -12.95
N ALA A 63 -1.70 -11.31 -12.54
CA ALA A 63 -2.28 -12.28 -13.47
C ALA A 63 -3.42 -11.70 -14.35
N ASN A 64 -3.98 -10.56 -13.94
CA ASN A 64 -5.06 -9.86 -14.62
C ASN A 64 -4.60 -8.62 -15.40
N GLY A 65 -3.29 -8.52 -15.63
CA GLY A 65 -2.68 -7.36 -16.28
C GLY A 65 -2.19 -6.33 -15.28
N VAL A 66 -1.91 -5.14 -15.80
CA VAL A 66 -1.31 -4.05 -15.03
C VAL A 66 -2.36 -3.39 -14.15
N GLN A 67 -2.05 -3.28 -12.86
CA GLN A 67 -2.84 -2.59 -11.85
C GLN A 67 -2.03 -1.45 -11.25
N ALA A 68 -2.71 -0.42 -10.73
CA ALA A 68 -2.06 0.68 -10.03
C ALA A 68 -2.11 0.44 -8.51
N LEU A 69 -0.98 0.60 -7.84
CA LEU A 69 -0.87 0.66 -6.38
C LEU A 69 -0.55 2.08 -5.94
N THR A 70 -1.16 2.50 -4.85
CA THR A 70 -0.83 3.72 -4.12
C THR A 70 0.27 3.41 -3.10
N VAL A 71 1.49 3.83 -3.42
CA VAL A 71 2.66 3.56 -2.60
C VAL A 71 2.95 4.78 -1.73
N PRO A 72 2.88 4.67 -0.38
CA PRO A 72 3.26 5.74 0.52
C PRO A 72 4.76 6.01 0.42
N ARG A 73 5.13 7.27 0.65
CA ARG A 73 6.53 7.69 0.65
C ARG A 73 6.91 8.29 1.98
N ALA A 74 8.17 8.15 2.33
CA ALA A 74 8.74 8.73 3.53
C ALA A 74 10.06 9.41 3.19
N ARG A 75 10.42 10.42 3.98
CA ARG A 75 11.76 10.95 4.04
C ARG A 75 12.34 10.69 5.42
N VAL A 76 13.42 9.93 5.44
CA VAL A 76 14.16 9.56 6.64
C VAL A 76 15.32 10.53 6.82
N GLY A 77 15.50 11.02 8.04
CA GLY A 77 16.63 11.87 8.40
C GLY A 77 17.92 11.07 8.47
N ASN A 78 18.97 11.62 7.90
CA ASN A 78 20.34 11.14 8.10
C ASN A 78 20.96 11.91 9.28
N GLY A 79 21.96 11.32 9.93
CA GLY A 79 22.65 11.96 11.07
C GLY A 79 23.41 13.25 10.73
N ASP A 80 23.57 13.57 9.43
CA ASP A 80 24.19 14.78 8.91
C ASP A 80 23.18 15.90 8.59
N GLY A 81 21.90 15.72 8.95
CA GLY A 81 20.82 16.67 8.69
C GLY A 81 20.24 16.61 7.27
N THR A 82 20.74 15.73 6.41
CA THR A 82 20.13 15.46 5.10
C THR A 82 18.94 14.51 5.25
N THR A 83 18.12 14.39 4.21
CA THR A 83 17.03 13.40 4.18
C THR A 83 17.09 12.56 2.92
N ARG A 84 16.72 11.28 3.05
CA ARG A 84 16.61 10.34 1.94
C ARG A 84 15.19 9.81 1.85
N GLU A 85 14.72 9.62 0.62
CA GLU A 85 13.50 8.87 0.29
C GLU A 85 13.83 7.40 0.01
#